data_AF-A0A357VTH6-F1
#
_entry.id   AF-A0A357VTH6-F1
#
_cell.length_a   1.000
_cell.length_b   1.000
_cell.length_c   1.000
_cell.angle_alpha   90.00
_cell.angle_beta   90.00
_cell.angle_gamma   90.00
#
_symmetry.space_group_name_H-M   'P 1'
#
loop_
_entity.id
_entity.type
_entity.pdbx_description
1 polymer ?
#
loop_
_entity_poly.entity_id
_entity_poly.type
_entity_poly.pdbx_seq_one_letter_code
_entity_poly.pdbx_strand_id
1 'polypeptide(L)' 'KNNNDQVSLVVKVSKDISKKFHAGNIARKIASYLGGGGGGGPTFAQAGGKYVNKVKEVIEHINDFMEV' A
#
# COMPACT_ATOMS: atom_id res chain seq x y z
N LYS A 1 -8.00 -6.62 23.90
CA LYS A 1 -7.49 -6.03 22.64
C LYS A 1 -7.07 -7.21 21.78
N ASN A 2 -7.82 -7.55 20.74
CA ASN A 2 -7.52 -8.74 19.94
C ASN A 2 -6.24 -8.46 19.14
N ASN A 3 -5.15 -9.12 19.49
CA ASN A 3 -3.88 -9.10 18.75
C ASN A 3 -4.03 -9.94 17.48
N ASN A 4 -4.97 -9.55 16.61
CA ASN A 4 -4.89 -9.98 15.22
C ASN A 4 -3.76 -9.15 14.62
N ASP A 5 -2.59 -9.76 14.46
CA ASP A 5 -1.45 -9.15 13.79
C ASP A 5 -1.89 -8.71 12.39
N GLN A 6 -2.13 -7.41 12.27
CA GLN A 6 -2.55 -6.76 11.03
C GLN A 6 -1.60 -5.60 10.79
N VAL A 7 -1.28 -5.41 9.52
CA VAL A 7 -0.50 -4.27 9.07
C VAL A 7 -1.44 -3.22 8.49
N SER A 8 -1.16 -1.96 8.82
CA SER A 8 -1.80 -0.79 8.20
C SER A 8 -0.72 0.02 7.50
N LEU A 9 -1.05 0.58 6.33
CA LEU A 9 -0.14 1.41 5.55
C LEU A 9 -0.86 2.62 4.95
N VAL A 10 -0.09 3.66 4.70
CA VAL A 10 -0.53 4.89 4.05
C VAL A 10 0.41 5.19 2.90
N VAL A 11 -0.14 5.51 1.74
CA VAL A 11 0.61 5.98 0.58
C VAL A 11 0.28 7.46 0.36
N LYS A 12 1.32 8.29 0.32
CA LYS A 12 1.24 9.71 -0.04
C LYS A 12 2.08 9.97 -1.27
N VAL A 13 1.50 10.67 -2.22
CA VAL A 13 2.17 11.08 -3.45
C VAL A 13 1.95 12.57 -3.66
N SER A 14 3.03 13.28 -3.99
CA SER A 14 2.98 14.72 -4.30
C SER A 14 2.09 14.97 -5.52
N LYS A 15 1.34 16.08 -5.50
CA LYS A 15 0.30 16.38 -6.49
C LYS A 15 0.84 16.51 -7.93
N ASP A 16 2.07 16.97 -8.07
CA ASP A 16 2.80 17.12 -9.33
C ASP A 16 3.09 15.77 -10.02
N ILE A 17 3.32 14.72 -9.25
CA ILE A 17 3.63 13.37 -9.78
C ILE A 17 2.46 12.37 -9.64
N SER A 18 1.32 12.76 -9.04
CA SER A 18 0.21 11.85 -8.77
C SER A 18 -0.51 11.31 -10.02
N LYS A 19 -0.25 11.92 -11.18
CA LYS A 19 -0.70 11.40 -12.49
C LYS A 19 0.14 10.20 -12.95
N LYS A 20 1.42 10.16 -12.57
CA LYS A 20 2.34 9.05 -12.85
C LYS A 20 2.25 7.98 -11.76
N PHE A 21 2.17 8.39 -10.50
CA PHE A 21 2.13 7.48 -9.36
C PHE A 21 0.80 7.68 -8.59
N HIS A 22 -0.19 6.84 -8.87
CA HIS A 22 -1.49 6.97 -8.22
C HIS A 22 -1.51 6.29 -6.85
N ALA A 23 -1.57 7.06 -5.75
CA ALA A 23 -1.48 6.54 -4.39
C ALA A 23 -2.49 5.41 -4.10
N GLY A 24 -3.74 5.56 -4.55
CA GLY A 24 -4.77 4.52 -4.42
C GLY A 24 -4.45 3.20 -5.14
N ASN A 25 -3.73 3.24 -6.26
CA ASN A 25 -3.39 2.02 -7.01
C ASN A 25 -2.23 1.29 -6.34
N ILE A 26 -1.20 2.06 -5.94
CA ILE A 26 -0.04 1.55 -5.20
C ILE A 26 -0.50 0.90 -3.89
N ALA A 27 -1.31 1.61 -3.09
CA ALA A 27 -1.84 1.10 -1.84
C ALA A 27 -2.64 -0.20 -2.03
N ARG A 28 -3.45 -0.29 -3.10
CA ARG A 28 -4.20 -1.50 -3.42
C ARG A 28 -3.29 -2.67 -3.81
N LYS A 29 -2.29 -2.45 -4.67
CA LYS A 29 -1.31 -3.48 -5.06
C LYS A 29 -0.60 -4.05 -3.82
N ILE A 30 -0.12 -3.17 -2.92
CA ILE A 30 0.52 -3.57 -1.66
C ILE A 30 -0.46 -4.31 -0.74
N ALA A 31 -1.69 -3.79 -0.57
CA ALA A 31 -2.70 -4.42 0.29
C ALA A 31 -3.03 -5.85 -0.15
N SER A 32 -3.18 -6.06 -1.46
CA SER A 32 -3.42 -7.39 -2.03
C SER A 32 -2.27 -8.34 -1.74
N TYR A 33 -1.02 -7.88 -1.87
CA TYR A 33 0.16 -8.67 -1.51
C TYR A 33 0.19 -9.07 -0.02
N LEU A 34 -0.28 -8.16 0.84
CA LEU A 34 -0.39 -8.35 2.28
C LEU A 34 -1.68 -9.07 2.72
N GLY A 35 -2.49 -9.58 1.77
CA GLY A 35 -3.70 -10.36 2.07
C GLY A 35 -4.85 -9.51 2.62
N GLY A 36 -4.95 -8.26 2.19
CA GLY A 36 -6.05 -7.37 2.57
C GLY A 36 -6.48 -6.44 1.43
N GLY A 37 -6.89 -5.23 1.80
CA GLY A 37 -7.52 -4.28 0.89
C GLY A 37 -7.35 -2.83 1.37
N GLY A 38 -7.84 -1.91 0.54
CA GLY A 38 -7.72 -0.48 0.80
C GLY A 38 -8.09 0.37 -0.39
N GLY A 39 -7.90 1.68 -0.24
CA GLY A 39 -8.24 2.65 -1.26
C GLY A 39 -7.95 4.09 -0.85
N GLY A 40 -8.30 5.00 -1.75
CA GLY A 40 -8.06 6.42 -1.62
C GLY A 40 -8.07 7.09 -2.99
N GLY A 41 -7.44 8.27 -3.06
CA GLY A 41 -7.33 9.05 -4.27
C GLY A 41 -5.91 9.04 -4.88
N PRO A 42 -5.66 9.95 -5.84
CA PRO A 42 -4.37 10.04 -6.52
C PRO A 42 -3.19 10.41 -5.61
N THR A 43 -3.43 11.25 -4.59
CA THR A 43 -2.36 11.79 -3.72
C THR A 43 -2.30 11.15 -2.34
N PHE A 44 -3.35 10.44 -1.92
CA PHE A 44 -3.45 9.85 -0.60
C PHE A 44 -4.28 8.56 -0.65
N ALA A 45 -3.79 7.51 -0.02
CA ALA A 45 -4.53 6.28 0.17
C ALA A 45 -4.14 5.57 1.47
N GLN A 46 -5.07 4.77 1.99
CA GLN A 46 -4.87 3.92 3.16
C GLN A 46 -5.26 2.48 2.84
N ALA A 47 -4.50 1.55 3.38
CA ALA A 47 -4.66 0.12 3.15
C ALA A 47 -4.25 -0.69 4.39
N GLY A 48 -4.61 -1.97 4.40
CA GLY A 48 -4.14 -2.91 5.40
C GLY A 48 -4.15 -4.36 4.91
N GLY A 49 -3.54 -5.24 5.70
CA GLY A 49 -3.37 -6.66 5.38
C GLY A 49 -3.16 -7.53 6.61
N LYS A 50 -3.25 -8.85 6.42
CA LYS A 50 -3.08 -9.87 7.47
C LYS A 50 -1.70 -10.52 7.45
N TYR A 51 -0.94 -10.40 6.36
CA TYR A 51 0.36 -11.04 6.21
C TYR A 51 1.49 -10.14 6.70
N VAL A 52 1.58 -9.95 8.01
CA VAL A 52 2.62 -9.11 8.65
C VAL A 52 4.04 -9.60 8.32
N ASN A 53 4.21 -10.91 8.14
CA ASN A 53 5.48 -11.53 7.75
C ASN A 53 5.97 -11.13 6.34
N LYS A 54 5.11 -10.56 5.49
CA LYS A 54 5.45 -10.12 4.13
C LYS A 54 5.85 -8.64 4.02
N VAL A 55 5.79 -7.88 5.12
CA VAL A 55 6.08 -6.44 5.11
C VAL A 55 7.52 -6.15 4.67
N LYS A 56 8.49 -6.97 5.12
CA LYS A 56 9.90 -6.81 4.72
C LYS A 56 10.09 -6.91 3.21
N GLU A 57 9.43 -7.89 2.59
CA GLU A 57 9.51 -8.13 1.15
C GLU A 57 8.90 -6.98 0.33
N VAL A 58 7.79 -6.39 0.81
CA VAL A 58 7.20 -5.18 0.20
C VAL A 58 8.19 -4.01 0.21
N ILE A 59 8.96 -3.83 1.29
CA ILE A 59 9.95 -2.76 1.38
C ILE A 59 11.11 -3.02 0.43
N GLU A 60 11.61 -4.26 0.35
CA GLU A 60 12.71 -4.66 -0.53
C GLU A 60 12.34 -4.53 -2.02
N HIS A 61 11.07 -4.76 -2.37
CA HIS A 61 10.56 -4.74 -3.74
C HIS A 61 9.58 -3.59 -4.00
N ILE A 62 9.75 -2.44 -3.31
CA ILE A 62 8.76 -1.35 -3.37
C ILE A 62 8.51 -0.82 -4.79
N ASN A 63 9.52 -0.89 -5.66
CA ASN A 63 9.43 -0.44 -7.05
C ASN A 63 8.37 -1.22 -7.84
N ASP A 64 8.22 -2.53 -7.59
CA ASP A 64 7.26 -3.41 -8.27
C ASP A 64 5.81 -3.00 -7.98
N PHE A 65 5.58 -2.32 -6.86
CA PHE A 65 4.26 -1.80 -6.47
C PHE A 65 4.01 -0.37 -6.95
N MET A 66 5.06 0.35 -7.36
CA MET A 66 4.99 1.73 -7.83
C MET A 66 4.78 1.84 -9.34
N GLU A 67 5.02 0.77 -10.10
CA GLU A 67 4.75 0.73 -11.54
C GLU A 67 3.26 0.87 -11.83
N VAL A 68 2.94 1.58 -12.92
CA VAL A 68 1.58 1.90 -13.35
C VAL A 68 0.96 0.68 -14.01
#